data_AF-A0A357AJK8-F1
#
_entry.id   AF-A0A357AJK8-F1
#
_cell.length_a   1.000
_cell.length_b   1.000
_cell.length_c   1.000
_cell.angle_alpha   90.00
_cell.angle_beta   90.00
_cell.angle_gamma   90.00
#
_symmetry.space_group_name_H-M   'P 1'
#
loop_
_entity.id
_entity.type
_entity.pdbx_description
1 polymer ?
#
loop_
_entity_poly.entity_id
_entity_poly.type
_entity_poly.pdbx_seq_one_letter_code
_entity_poly.pdbx_strand_id
1 'polypeptide(L)'
;GIDDYRCGSPDVKKAFALKDKTADFTVAVSHNPETALSIPAKAADLFLCGHFHGGQIWMPFSLEYRLLRKEKTSKAGFRKGLHTIDGTLSYISRGIGNVVFPFRLGSLPEITFIDL
;
A
#
# COMPACT_ATOMS: atom_id res chain seq x y z
N GLY A 1 -15.11 -3.83 5.77
CA GLY A 1 -14.34 -2.74 5.14
C GLY A 1 -13.12 -3.30 4.45
N ILE A 2 -12.20 -2.46 4.00
CA ILE A 2 -10.91 -2.86 3.40
C ILE A 2 -9.82 -3.04 4.47
N ASP A 3 -10.17 -3.82 5.51
CA ASP A 3 -9.34 -4.10 6.69
C ASP A 3 -7.93 -4.64 6.35
N ASP A 4 -7.05 -4.77 7.34
CA ASP A 4 -5.68 -5.23 7.10
C ASP A 4 -5.64 -6.60 6.42
N TYR A 5 -4.89 -6.70 5.33
CA TYR A 5 -4.78 -7.91 4.51
C TYR A 5 -4.21 -9.12 5.27
N ARG A 6 -3.36 -8.90 6.27
CA ARG A 6 -2.67 -9.98 7.00
C ARG A 6 -3.37 -10.39 8.28
N CYS A 7 -3.87 -9.42 9.03
CA CYS A 7 -4.36 -9.62 10.39
C CYS A 7 -5.87 -9.35 10.53
N GLY A 8 -6.49 -8.77 9.51
CA GLY A 8 -7.89 -8.39 9.50
C GLY A 8 -8.80 -9.39 8.79
N SER A 9 -10.06 -8.99 8.63
CA SER A 9 -11.07 -9.71 7.83
C SER A 9 -11.59 -8.81 6.70
N PRO A 10 -10.78 -8.53 5.68
CA PRO A 10 -11.16 -7.62 4.61
C PRO A 10 -12.28 -8.19 3.75
N ASP A 11 -13.29 -7.37 3.48
CA ASP A 11 -14.32 -7.63 2.47
C ASP A 11 -14.38 -6.43 1.54
N VAL A 12 -13.50 -6.46 0.53
CA VAL A 12 -13.31 -5.37 -0.43
C VAL A 12 -14.58 -5.17 -1.26
N LYS A 13 -15.22 -6.26 -1.69
CA LYS A 13 -16.45 -6.18 -2.50
C LYS A 13 -17.58 -5.52 -1.73
N LYS A 14 -17.82 -5.93 -0.48
CA LYS A 14 -18.85 -5.32 0.37
C LYS A 14 -18.53 -3.86 0.70
N ALA A 15 -17.27 -3.53 0.93
CA ALA A 15 -16.85 -2.16 1.19
C ALA A 15 -17.21 -1.23 0.02
N PHE A 16 -16.85 -1.61 -1.21
CA PHE A 16 -17.17 -0.81 -2.40
C PHE A 16 -18.66 -0.86 -2.79
N ALA A 17 -19.39 -1.92 -2.43
CA ALA A 17 -20.84 -1.96 -2.64
C ALA A 17 -21.60 -0.92 -1.80
N LEU A 18 -21.05 -0.53 -0.65
CA LEU A 18 -21.60 0.48 0.26
C LEU A 18 -21.05 1.89 0.00
N LYS A 19 -20.19 2.06 -1.00
CA LYS A 19 -19.62 3.35 -1.39
C LYS A 19 -20.72 4.31 -1.82
N ASP A 20 -20.58 5.58 -1.44
CA ASP A 20 -21.40 6.67 -1.97
C ASP A 20 -21.14 6.85 -3.48
N LYS A 21 -22.19 6.66 -4.27
CA LYS A 21 -22.14 6.78 -5.73
C LYS A 21 -22.19 8.23 -6.23
N THR A 22 -22.49 9.18 -5.33
CA THR A 22 -22.59 10.61 -5.64
C THR A 22 -21.31 11.37 -5.31
N ALA A 23 -20.35 10.74 -4.66
CA ALA A 23 -19.07 11.35 -4.33
C ALA A 23 -18.25 11.66 -5.60
N ASP A 24 -17.70 12.87 -5.68
CA ASP A 24 -16.83 13.31 -6.78
C ASP A 24 -15.46 12.61 -6.78
N PHE A 25 -14.99 12.20 -5.59
CA PHE A 25 -13.69 11.54 -5.42
C PHE A 25 -13.74 10.49 -4.31
N THR A 26 -13.13 9.33 -4.56
CA THR A 26 -13.07 8.21 -3.61
C THR A 26 -11.63 7.85 -3.27
N VAL A 27 -11.28 8.01 -1.99
CA VAL A 27 -10.02 7.50 -1.42
C VAL A 27 -10.26 6.16 -0.74
N ALA A 28 -9.50 5.14 -1.11
CA ALA A 28 -9.38 3.89 -0.39
C ALA A 28 -8.11 3.90 0.47
N VAL A 29 -8.19 3.40 1.69
CA VAL A 29 -7.04 3.31 2.61
C VAL A 29 -6.97 1.91 3.22
N SER A 30 -5.82 1.25 3.09
CA SER A 30 -5.54 -0.03 3.76
C SER A 30 -4.07 -0.14 4.06
N HIS A 31 -3.67 -0.89 5.09
CA HIS A 31 -2.26 -0.96 5.47
C HIS A 31 -1.39 -1.62 4.39
N ASN A 32 -1.88 -2.70 3.76
CA ASN A 32 -1.08 -3.54 2.87
C ASN A 32 -1.33 -3.25 1.38
N PRO A 33 -0.28 -3.06 0.56
CA PRO A 33 -0.42 -2.89 -0.89
C PRO A 33 -1.10 -4.06 -1.61
N GLU A 34 -1.07 -5.29 -1.08
CA GLU A 34 -1.79 -6.43 -1.68
C GLU A 34 -3.29 -6.17 -1.85
N THR A 35 -3.88 -5.32 -1.00
CA THR A 35 -5.30 -4.94 -1.12
C THR A 35 -5.61 -4.32 -2.48
N ALA A 36 -4.66 -3.62 -3.11
CA ALA A 36 -4.83 -3.01 -4.43
C ALA A 36 -5.27 -4.02 -5.51
N LEU A 37 -4.77 -5.25 -5.44
CA LEU A 37 -5.08 -6.33 -6.40
C LEU A 37 -6.52 -6.83 -6.29
N SER A 38 -7.22 -6.45 -5.23
CA SER A 38 -8.63 -6.83 -4.97
C SER A 38 -9.59 -5.66 -5.15
N ILE A 39 -9.09 -4.45 -5.37
CA ILE A 39 -9.91 -3.26 -5.64
C ILE A 39 -10.49 -3.41 -7.06
N PRO A 40 -11.82 -3.36 -7.25
CA PRO A 40 -12.38 -3.38 -8.59
C PRO A 40 -11.89 -2.17 -9.39
N ALA A 41 -11.58 -2.37 -10.67
CA ALA A 41 -11.12 -1.28 -11.54
C ALA A 41 -12.08 -0.09 -11.49
N LYS A 42 -11.53 1.13 -11.31
CA LYS A 42 -12.26 2.40 -11.19
C LYS A 42 -13.19 2.51 -9.95
N ALA A 43 -13.07 1.62 -8.97
CA ALA A 43 -13.87 1.71 -7.75
C ALA A 43 -13.35 2.80 -6.79
N ALA A 44 -12.05 3.06 -6.81
CA ALA A 44 -11.38 4.16 -6.10
C ALA A 44 -10.53 4.99 -7.07
N ASP A 45 -10.45 6.29 -6.82
CA ASP A 45 -9.64 7.23 -7.59
C ASP A 45 -8.20 7.28 -7.05
N LEU A 46 -8.04 7.08 -5.74
CA LEU A 46 -6.75 6.98 -5.07
C LEU A 46 -6.77 5.91 -3.98
N PHE A 47 -5.74 5.04 -3.97
CA PHE A 47 -5.50 4.05 -2.93
C PHE A 47 -4.25 4.40 -2.13
N LEU A 48 -4.38 4.56 -0.82
CA LEU A 48 -3.28 4.86 0.10
C LEU A 48 -2.95 3.63 0.94
N CYS A 49 -1.67 3.27 0.97
CA CYS A 49 -1.19 2.13 1.75
C CYS A 49 0.26 2.29 2.21
N GLY A 50 0.79 1.31 2.95
CA GLY A 50 2.13 1.33 3.50
C GLY A 50 2.77 -0.06 3.52
N HIS A 51 2.99 -0.60 4.72
CA HIS A 51 3.49 -1.96 4.97
C HIS A 51 4.96 -2.26 4.66
N PHE A 52 5.52 -1.74 3.56
CA PHE A 52 6.89 -2.12 3.15
C PHE A 52 8.00 -1.36 3.86
N HIS A 53 7.69 -0.25 4.55
CA HIS A 53 8.65 0.58 5.29
C HIS A 53 9.83 1.06 4.43
N GLY A 54 9.64 1.12 3.11
CA GLY A 54 10.71 1.40 2.13
C GLY A 54 11.86 0.38 2.14
N GLY A 55 11.64 -0.83 2.65
CA GLY A 55 12.66 -1.88 2.80
C GLY A 55 13.27 -1.93 4.19
N GLN A 56 13.03 -0.91 5.05
CA GLN A 56 13.63 -0.64 6.37
C GLN A 56 15.16 -0.67 6.43
N ILE A 57 15.79 -1.76 6.01
CA ILE A 57 17.22 -1.94 5.81
C ILE A 57 17.45 -2.14 4.31
N TRP A 58 17.97 -1.10 3.65
CA TRP A 58 18.31 -1.14 2.24
C TRP A 58 19.41 -2.16 1.97
N MET A 59 19.25 -2.95 0.90
CA MET A 59 20.28 -3.85 0.41
C MET A 59 20.49 -3.65 -1.10
N PRO A 60 21.70 -3.90 -1.61
CA PRO A 60 21.97 -3.79 -3.04
C PRO A 60 21.07 -4.74 -3.85
N PHE A 61 20.74 -4.32 -5.07
CA PHE A 61 19.91 -5.09 -6.00
C PHE A 61 18.51 -5.44 -5.45
N SER A 62 17.98 -4.64 -4.52
CA SER A 62 16.69 -4.90 -3.87
C SER A 62 16.60 -6.27 -3.18
N LEU A 63 17.71 -6.75 -2.62
CA LEU A 63 17.77 -8.07 -2.00
C LEU A 63 16.83 -8.19 -0.80
N GLU A 64 16.64 -7.11 -0.03
CA GLU A 64 15.71 -7.02 1.09
C GLU A 64 14.27 -7.36 0.66
N TYR A 65 13.85 -6.89 -0.52
CA TYR A 65 12.54 -7.21 -1.06
C TYR A 65 12.47 -8.64 -1.60
N ARG A 66 13.54 -9.12 -2.26
CA ARG A 66 13.57 -10.47 -2.83
C ARG A 66 13.60 -11.58 -1.78
N LEU A 67 14.28 -11.33 -0.66
CA LEU A 67 14.44 -12.31 0.42
C LEU A 67 13.34 -12.20 1.49
N LEU A 68 12.93 -10.98 1.85
CA LEU A 68 12.08 -10.75 3.03
C LEU A 68 10.61 -10.51 2.67
N ARG A 69 10.26 -10.35 1.39
CA ARG A 69 8.89 -10.09 0.94
C ARG A 69 8.38 -11.18 0.00
N LYS A 70 7.12 -11.57 0.22
CA LYS A 70 6.42 -12.61 -0.55
C LYS A 70 5.22 -12.07 -1.33
N GLU A 71 4.78 -10.86 -0.98
CA GLU A 71 3.68 -10.10 -1.57
C GLU A 71 3.87 -9.94 -3.08
N LYS A 72 2.79 -10.16 -3.85
CA LYS A 72 2.83 -10.08 -5.32
C LYS A 72 3.18 -8.67 -5.77
N THR A 73 2.62 -7.65 -5.12
CA THR A 73 2.89 -6.23 -5.35
C THR A 73 4.38 -5.90 -5.21
N SER A 74 5.01 -6.33 -4.11
CA SER A 74 6.45 -6.12 -3.89
C SER A 74 7.31 -6.80 -4.97
N LYS A 75 6.95 -8.03 -5.37
CA LYS A 75 7.66 -8.78 -6.42
C LYS A 75 7.50 -8.13 -7.80
N ALA A 76 6.34 -7.53 -8.07
CA ALA A 76 6.09 -6.74 -9.27
C ALA A 76 6.79 -5.37 -9.28
N GLY A 77 7.41 -4.96 -8.16
CA GLY A 77 8.16 -3.70 -8.05
C GLY A 77 7.39 -2.57 -7.37
N PHE A 78 6.12 -2.77 -7.02
CA PHE A 78 5.31 -1.80 -6.28
C PHE A 78 5.72 -1.81 -4.80
N ARG A 79 6.68 -0.96 -4.43
CA ARG A 79 7.37 -1.04 -3.13
C ARG A 79 7.30 0.24 -2.28
N LYS A 80 7.19 1.40 -2.92
CA LYS A 80 7.09 2.74 -2.32
C LYS A 80 6.76 3.78 -3.39
N GLY A 81 6.14 4.89 -3.02
CA GLY A 81 5.77 5.97 -3.94
C GLY A 81 4.49 5.70 -4.72
N LEU A 82 4.28 6.47 -5.79
CA LEU A 82 3.07 6.44 -6.62
C LEU A 82 3.19 5.38 -7.73
N HIS A 83 2.15 4.58 -7.89
CA HIS A 83 2.03 3.50 -8.88
C HIS A 83 0.61 3.42 -9.41
N THR A 84 0.42 2.79 -10.57
CA THR A 84 -0.90 2.34 -11.02
C THR A 84 -0.93 0.83 -10.92
N ILE A 85 -1.78 0.29 -10.05
CA ILE A 85 -1.91 -1.15 -9.79
C ILE A 85 -3.32 -1.55 -10.21
N ASP A 86 -3.43 -2.45 -11.21
CA ASP A 86 -4.71 -2.92 -11.78
C ASP A 86 -5.69 -1.78 -12.13
N GLY A 87 -5.15 -0.68 -12.66
CA GLY A 87 -5.92 0.50 -13.06
C GLY A 87 -6.30 1.46 -11.92
N THR A 88 -5.84 1.21 -10.69
CA THR A 88 -6.06 2.09 -9.54
C THR A 88 -4.79 2.87 -9.20
N LEU A 89 -4.88 4.20 -9.14
CA LEU A 89 -3.78 5.04 -8.69
C LEU A 89 -3.50 4.75 -7.21
N SER A 90 -2.28 4.35 -6.89
CA SER A 90 -1.91 3.80 -5.59
C SER A 90 -0.64 4.45 -5.06
N TYR A 91 -0.68 5.01 -3.85
CA TYR A 91 0.50 5.54 -3.17
C TYR A 91 0.90 4.63 -2.00
N ILE A 92 2.12 4.10 -2.06
CA ILE A 92 2.71 3.25 -1.04
C ILE A 92 3.66 4.10 -0.19
N SER A 93 3.21 4.54 0.98
CA SER A 93 4.05 5.30 1.90
C SER A 93 5.14 4.43 2.53
N ARG A 94 6.31 5.03 2.75
CA ARG A 94 7.36 4.43 3.57
C ARG A 94 7.06 4.52 5.07
N GLY A 95 6.17 5.43 5.47
CA GLY A 95 5.77 5.69 6.85
C GLY A 95 6.92 6.08 7.79
N ILE A 96 6.58 6.25 9.06
CA ILE A 96 7.52 6.63 10.13
C ILE A 96 7.92 5.48 11.07
N GLY A 97 7.15 4.38 11.09
CA GLY A 97 7.32 3.29 12.05
C GLY A 97 8.44 2.30 11.71
N ASN A 98 8.78 1.40 12.62
CA ASN A 98 9.76 0.33 12.37
C ASN A 98 9.16 -1.04 12.73
N VAL A 99 9.73 -2.12 12.21
CA VAL A 99 9.34 -3.49 12.51
C VAL A 99 10.55 -4.31 12.97
N VAL A 100 10.39 -5.15 13.98
CA VAL A 100 11.43 -5.99 14.61
C VAL A 100 12.54 -5.21 15.32
N PHE A 101 13.18 -4.25 14.65
CA PHE A 101 14.28 -3.44 15.18
C PHE A 101 13.93 -1.96 15.15
N PRO A 102 14.43 -1.15 16.11
CA PRO A 102 14.05 0.26 16.24
C PRO A 102 14.86 1.22 15.35
N PHE A 103 15.35 0.78 14.19
CA PHE A 103 16.13 1.64 13.29
C PHE A 103 15.90 1.31 11.81
N ARG A 104 16.27 2.28 10.96
CA ARG A 104 16.28 2.16 9.50
C ARG A 104 17.68 2.46 8.97
N LEU A 105 18.07 1.79 7.89
CA LEU A 105 19.34 2.03 7.21
C LEU A 105 19.09 2.18 5.71
N GLY A 106 19.48 3.30 5.12
CA GLY A 106 19.26 3.57 3.68
C GLY A 106 17.78 3.68 3.25
N SER A 107 16.83 3.62 4.20
CA SER A 107 15.40 3.83 3.97
C SER A 107 14.88 4.96 4.87
N LEU A 108 14.89 6.18 4.35
CA LEU A 108 14.43 7.34 5.13
C LEU A 108 12.93 7.22 5.47
N PRO A 109 12.51 7.57 6.70
CA PRO A 109 11.10 7.78 7.04
C PRO A 109 10.42 8.80 6.13
N GLU A 110 9.10 8.74 6.06
CA GLU A 110 8.30 9.60 5.20
C GLU A 110 7.00 10.03 5.88
N ILE A 111 6.68 11.32 5.71
CA ILE A 111 5.34 11.87 5.89
C ILE A 111 4.95 12.47 4.55
N THR A 112 3.81 12.06 4.01
CA THR A 112 3.35 12.49 2.69
C THR A 112 2.18 13.45 2.86
N PHE A 113 2.28 14.61 2.21
CA PHE A 113 1.16 15.53 2.06
C PHE A 113 0.48 15.26 0.72
N ILE A 114 -0.84 15.12 0.74
CA ILE A 114 -1.67 14.86 -0.44
C ILE A 114 -2.74 15.95 -0.48
N ASP A 115 -2.76 16.68 -1.59
CA ASP A 115 -3.76 17.70 -1.91
C ASP A 115 -4.78 17.08 -2.88
N LEU A 116 -6.07 17.24 -2.61
CA LEU A 116 -7.17 16.55 -3.32
C LEU A 116 -8.15 17.55 -3.94
#